data_AF-A0A1G2ZR55-F1
#
_entry.id   AF-A0A1G2ZR55-F1
#
_cell.length_a   1.000
_cell.length_b   1.000
_cell.length_c   1.000
_cell.angle_alpha   90.00
_cell.angle_beta   90.00
_cell.angle_gamma   90.00
#
_symmetry.space_group_name_H-M   'P 1'
#
loop_
_entity.id
_entity.type
_entity.pdbx_description
1 polymer ?
#
loop_
_entity_poly.entity_id
_entity_poly.type
_entity_poly.pdbx_seq_one_letter_code
_entity_poly.pdbx_strand_id
1 'polypeptide(L)'
;MLLALAGTASAHAALLYSVTDLGDLPGGENASEAFAINNRGQVVGVSSVVDGRRAFLYSNGALTDLGVLEADHRYSMATDINDLGEVSGRSIIDEELWNTQSLRPFLYRNGQMVPLGSLGGGYGFANSINNVSEVVGLSSDANGVTHAFLWSSGAMSDLGSLEGGSYSCAYGINDNTQVVGTSVLNGFLWQNGQMSDLGDLVGGLGRTLAFAVNNLSQVVGYSGPLDSEHSFPFVWQDGVMEYLGSPSDPTPSGYARGINNRGEVVGVVSGYPFVWDSVNGMQDLNDLLDDSGAGWRLTHAYDINDRGQIVGFGRNPSGFSHGFLLTPIPEPATIIIWSLLGALATTVGCWRRRRAA
;
A
#
# COMPACT_ATOMS: atom_id res chain seq x y z
N MET A 1 51.76 -23.14 15.69
CA MET A 1 50.99 -23.00 14.44
C MET A 1 49.53 -22.88 14.85
N LEU A 2 49.03 -21.66 15.04
CA LEU A 2 47.65 -21.40 15.46
C LEU A 2 46.76 -21.43 14.21
N LEU A 3 45.82 -22.38 14.15
CA LEU A 3 44.80 -22.40 13.11
C LEU A 3 43.77 -21.30 13.42
N ALA A 4 43.66 -20.32 12.52
CA ALA A 4 42.55 -19.38 12.52
C ALA A 4 41.30 -20.09 11.99
N LEU A 5 40.25 -20.13 12.81
CA LEU A 5 38.90 -20.44 12.35
C LEU A 5 38.40 -19.25 11.53
N ALA A 6 38.45 -19.38 10.20
CA ALA A 6 37.72 -18.50 9.32
C ALA A 6 36.22 -18.80 9.49
N GLY A 7 35.49 -17.88 10.12
CA GLY A 7 34.03 -17.90 10.10
C GLY A 7 33.56 -17.73 8.66
N THR A 8 32.87 -18.73 8.13
CA THR A 8 32.15 -18.59 6.87
C THR A 8 30.97 -17.67 7.11
N ALA A 9 31.06 -16.42 6.65
CA ALA A 9 29.88 -15.60 6.45
C ALA A 9 28.94 -16.39 5.52
N SER A 10 27.75 -16.73 6.01
CA SER A 10 26.69 -17.24 5.14
C SER A 10 26.33 -16.10 4.21
N ALA A 11 26.66 -16.24 2.92
CA ALA A 11 26.05 -15.40 1.90
C ALA A 11 24.55 -15.72 1.92
N HIS A 12 23.74 -14.83 2.50
CA HIS A 12 22.30 -14.84 2.22
C HIS A 12 22.16 -14.60 0.72
N ALA A 13 21.39 -15.43 0.01
CA ALA A 13 21.07 -15.08 -1.36
C ALA A 13 20.21 -13.81 -1.32
N ALA A 14 20.43 -12.89 -2.26
CA ALA A 14 19.62 -11.69 -2.34
C ALA A 14 18.17 -12.11 -2.65
N LEU A 15 17.21 -11.55 -1.92
CA LEU A 15 15.79 -11.68 -2.24
C LEU A 15 15.55 -11.09 -3.63
N LEU A 16 15.09 -11.91 -4.57
CA LEU A 16 14.71 -11.45 -5.91
C LEU A 16 13.20 -11.45 -6.09
N TYR A 17 12.73 -10.59 -6.98
CA TYR A 17 11.33 -10.45 -7.36
C TYR A 17 11.15 -10.76 -8.85
N SER A 18 10.08 -11.48 -9.16
CA SER A 18 9.53 -11.52 -10.51
C SER A 18 8.53 -10.39 -10.71
N VAL A 19 8.50 -9.82 -11.91
CA VAL A 19 7.62 -8.70 -12.29
C VAL A 19 6.47 -9.21 -13.14
N THR A 20 5.24 -8.92 -12.72
CA THR A 20 4.04 -9.07 -13.54
C THR A 20 3.57 -7.69 -14.01
N ASP A 21 3.53 -7.47 -15.32
CA ASP A 21 2.84 -6.32 -15.93
C ASP A 21 1.33 -6.52 -15.77
N LEU A 22 0.64 -5.59 -15.11
CA LEU A 22 -0.81 -5.68 -14.96
C LEU A 22 -1.56 -5.24 -16.22
N GLY A 23 -0.91 -4.46 -17.10
CA GLY A 23 -1.54 -3.84 -18.26
C GLY A 23 -2.50 -2.72 -17.87
N ASP A 24 -3.38 -2.37 -18.79
CA ASP A 24 -4.48 -1.42 -18.61
C ASP A 24 -5.83 -2.04 -19.03
N LEU A 25 -6.92 -1.35 -18.67
CA LEU A 25 -8.26 -1.74 -19.08
C LEU A 25 -8.43 -1.59 -20.61
N PRO A 26 -9.23 -2.46 -21.25
CA PRO A 26 -9.44 -2.41 -22.69
C PRO A 26 -9.88 -1.03 -23.20
N GLY A 27 -9.20 -0.53 -24.23
CA GLY A 27 -9.47 0.77 -24.83
C GLY A 27 -8.81 1.96 -24.11
N GLY A 28 -8.00 1.70 -23.09
CA GLY A 28 -7.14 2.70 -22.46
C GLY A 28 -5.97 3.16 -23.33
N GLU A 29 -5.19 4.08 -22.78
CA GLU A 29 -4.03 4.68 -23.45
C GLU A 29 -2.71 4.00 -23.05
N ASN A 30 -2.74 2.73 -22.64
CA ASN A 30 -1.61 1.98 -22.08
C ASN A 30 -1.07 2.66 -20.80
N ALA A 31 -1.98 2.97 -19.87
CA ALA A 31 -1.62 3.57 -18.60
C ALA A 31 -2.46 3.02 -17.44
N SER A 32 -1.78 2.59 -16.37
CA SER A 32 -2.39 2.16 -15.11
C SER A 32 -1.46 2.37 -13.92
N GLU A 33 -2.04 2.44 -12.72
CA GLU A 33 -1.32 2.49 -11.45
C GLU A 33 -1.98 1.53 -10.46
N ALA A 34 -1.19 0.68 -9.80
CA ALA A 34 -1.66 -0.23 -8.76
C ALA A 34 -1.39 0.36 -7.38
N PHE A 35 -2.45 0.60 -6.61
CA PHE A 35 -2.35 1.31 -5.33
C PHE A 35 -2.33 0.41 -4.11
N ALA A 36 -3.02 -0.74 -4.15
CA ALA A 36 -3.14 -1.63 -2.98
C ALA A 36 -3.26 -3.09 -3.37
N ILE A 37 -2.85 -3.97 -2.45
CA ILE A 37 -2.84 -5.43 -2.61
C ILE A 37 -3.27 -6.14 -1.33
N ASN A 38 -4.18 -7.11 -1.44
CA ASN A 38 -4.54 -7.97 -0.32
C ASN A 38 -3.69 -9.26 -0.24
N ASN A 39 -3.82 -10.03 0.84
CA ASN A 39 -3.08 -11.29 1.05
C ASN A 39 -3.50 -12.43 0.11
N ARG A 40 -4.58 -12.25 -0.65
CA ARG A 40 -5.00 -13.16 -1.73
C ARG A 40 -4.31 -12.84 -3.07
N GLY A 41 -3.49 -11.79 -3.12
CA GLY A 41 -2.81 -11.33 -4.34
C GLY A 41 -3.73 -10.60 -5.32
N GLN A 42 -4.86 -10.08 -4.84
CA GLN A 42 -5.72 -9.21 -5.63
C GLN A 42 -5.23 -7.78 -5.52
N VAL A 43 -5.19 -7.08 -6.65
CA VAL A 43 -4.61 -5.73 -6.75
C VAL A 43 -5.69 -4.76 -7.20
N VAL A 44 -5.73 -3.57 -6.63
CA VAL A 44 -6.63 -2.51 -7.05
C VAL A 44 -5.87 -1.24 -7.38
N GLY A 45 -6.50 -0.36 -8.15
CA GLY A 45 -5.92 0.92 -8.49
C GLY A 45 -6.76 1.66 -9.51
N VAL A 46 -6.08 2.37 -10.40
CA VAL A 46 -6.69 3.16 -11.48
C VAL A 46 -6.09 2.80 -12.82
N SER A 47 -6.92 2.73 -13.85
CA SER A 47 -6.49 2.51 -15.23
C SER A 47 -7.12 3.56 -16.14
N SER A 48 -6.38 3.95 -17.18
CA SER A 48 -6.95 4.66 -18.32
C SER A 48 -7.98 3.81 -19.06
N VAL A 49 -8.99 4.48 -19.61
CA VAL A 49 -10.02 3.94 -20.52
C VAL A 49 -10.31 5.01 -21.59
N VAL A 50 -11.06 4.65 -22.63
CA VAL A 50 -11.36 5.53 -23.79
C VAL A 50 -11.86 6.93 -23.39
N ASP A 51 -12.63 7.02 -22.31
CA ASP A 51 -13.33 8.25 -21.88
C ASP A 51 -12.88 8.77 -20.50
N GLY A 52 -11.72 8.33 -19.99
CA GLY A 52 -11.18 8.82 -18.73
C GLY A 52 -10.40 7.77 -17.94
N ARG A 53 -10.64 7.71 -16.62
CA ARG A 53 -10.00 6.76 -15.71
C ARG A 53 -11.02 5.94 -14.93
N ARG A 54 -10.71 4.67 -14.65
CA ARG A 54 -11.58 3.75 -13.91
C ARG A 54 -10.83 3.03 -12.82
N ALA A 55 -11.51 2.83 -11.70
CA ALA A 55 -11.09 1.90 -10.67
C ALA A 55 -11.08 0.48 -11.24
N PHE A 56 -10.01 -0.26 -11.00
CA PHE A 56 -9.91 -1.66 -11.42
C PHE A 56 -9.72 -2.60 -10.24
N LEU A 57 -10.06 -3.87 -10.47
CA LEU A 57 -9.64 -5.03 -9.69
C LEU A 57 -8.88 -6.00 -10.61
N TYR A 58 -7.62 -6.27 -10.30
CA TYR A 58 -6.83 -7.33 -10.90
C TYR A 58 -6.97 -8.60 -10.06
N SER A 59 -7.45 -9.68 -10.66
CA SER A 59 -7.55 -10.97 -10.01
C SER A 59 -7.47 -12.09 -11.04
N ASN A 60 -6.78 -13.18 -10.70
CA ASN A 60 -6.62 -14.35 -11.57
C ASN A 60 -6.09 -14.02 -12.98
N GLY A 61 -5.17 -13.05 -13.08
CA GLY A 61 -4.54 -12.69 -14.35
C GLY A 61 -5.31 -11.69 -15.21
N ALA A 62 -6.43 -11.13 -14.72
CA ALA A 62 -7.28 -10.23 -15.49
C ALA A 62 -7.63 -8.96 -14.72
N LEU A 63 -7.63 -7.83 -15.43
CA LEU A 63 -8.19 -6.55 -14.96
C LEU A 63 -9.71 -6.52 -15.18
N THR A 64 -10.43 -6.12 -14.14
CA THR A 64 -11.88 -5.90 -14.15
C THR A 64 -12.16 -4.43 -13.86
N ASP A 65 -12.93 -3.77 -14.73
CA ASP A 65 -13.46 -2.43 -14.47
C ASP A 65 -14.52 -2.50 -13.37
N LEU A 66 -14.34 -1.72 -12.29
CA LEU A 66 -15.31 -1.66 -11.18
C LEU A 66 -16.49 -0.71 -11.47
N GLY A 67 -16.39 0.09 -12.53
CA GLY A 67 -17.37 1.08 -12.95
C GLY A 67 -17.25 2.39 -12.17
N VAL A 68 -18.36 3.12 -12.10
CA VAL A 68 -18.51 4.38 -11.37
C VAL A 68 -19.70 4.29 -10.42
N LEU A 69 -19.71 5.14 -9.39
CA LEU A 69 -20.72 5.09 -8.33
C LEU A 69 -22.11 5.53 -8.81
N GLU A 70 -22.16 6.63 -9.57
CA GLU A 70 -23.41 7.25 -10.07
C GLU A 70 -23.34 7.41 -11.59
N ALA A 71 -24.49 7.46 -12.28
CA ALA A 71 -24.54 7.44 -13.74
C ALA A 71 -23.96 8.70 -14.42
N ASP A 72 -23.92 9.81 -13.70
CA ASP A 72 -23.30 11.08 -14.11
C ASP A 72 -21.82 11.15 -13.77
N HIS A 73 -21.29 10.21 -12.97
CA HIS A 73 -19.86 10.10 -12.72
C HIS A 73 -19.14 9.64 -13.99
N ARG A 74 -17.90 10.12 -14.17
CA ARG A 74 -17.03 9.78 -15.31
C ARG A 74 -15.68 9.25 -14.87
N TYR A 75 -15.38 9.25 -13.58
CA TYR A 75 -14.11 8.78 -13.05
C TYR A 75 -14.31 8.02 -11.75
N SER A 76 -13.47 7.01 -11.53
CA SER A 76 -13.38 6.28 -10.28
C SER A 76 -11.94 5.86 -10.01
N MET A 77 -11.63 5.69 -8.73
CA MET A 77 -10.35 5.19 -8.26
C MET A 77 -10.56 4.31 -7.05
N ALA A 78 -9.98 3.11 -7.07
CA ALA A 78 -9.87 2.24 -5.92
C ALA A 78 -8.57 2.57 -5.18
N THR A 79 -8.64 2.81 -3.87
CA THR A 79 -7.48 3.20 -3.06
C THR A 79 -6.95 2.07 -2.20
N ASP A 80 -7.82 1.17 -1.76
CA ASP A 80 -7.44 0.07 -0.85
C ASP A 80 -8.37 -1.14 -0.99
N ILE A 81 -7.90 -2.33 -0.63
CA ILE A 81 -8.62 -3.61 -0.72
C ILE A 81 -8.31 -4.50 0.50
N ASN A 82 -9.36 -5.03 1.14
CA ASN A 82 -9.19 -5.99 2.25
C ASN A 82 -9.14 -7.47 1.78
N ASP A 83 -8.87 -8.39 2.70
CA ASP A 83 -8.79 -9.84 2.41
C ASP A 83 -10.15 -10.49 2.11
N LEU A 84 -11.26 -9.77 2.35
CA LEU A 84 -12.58 -10.17 1.88
C LEU A 84 -12.78 -9.81 0.40
N GLY A 85 -11.96 -8.92 -0.16
CA GLY A 85 -12.06 -8.40 -1.53
C GLY A 85 -13.01 -7.24 -1.67
N GLU A 86 -13.31 -6.58 -0.55
CA GLU A 86 -14.02 -5.31 -0.54
C GLU A 86 -13.01 -4.20 -0.82
N VAL A 87 -13.43 -3.23 -1.63
CA VAL A 87 -12.54 -2.17 -2.15
C VAL A 87 -13.07 -0.82 -1.73
N SER A 88 -12.22 0.00 -1.13
CA SER A 88 -12.56 1.40 -0.84
C SER A 88 -12.04 2.32 -1.94
N GLY A 89 -12.66 3.48 -2.10
CA GLY A 89 -12.15 4.48 -3.02
C GLY A 89 -13.06 5.70 -3.18
N ARG A 90 -12.94 6.33 -4.35
CA ARG A 90 -13.70 7.54 -4.72
C ARG A 90 -14.22 7.50 -6.14
N SER A 91 -15.34 8.17 -6.37
CA SER A 91 -15.89 8.40 -7.71
C SER A 91 -16.31 9.86 -7.89
N ILE A 92 -16.20 10.39 -9.12
CA ILE A 92 -16.41 11.81 -9.44
C ILE A 92 -16.96 12.02 -10.85
N ILE A 93 -17.68 13.13 -11.00
CA ILE A 93 -18.24 13.65 -12.26
C ILE A 93 -17.15 14.04 -13.28
N ASP A 94 -16.16 14.85 -12.90
CA ASP A 94 -15.14 15.37 -13.82
C ASP A 94 -13.79 15.57 -13.11
N GLU A 95 -12.68 15.10 -13.70
CA GLU A 95 -11.32 15.25 -13.18
C GLU A 95 -10.81 16.70 -13.26
N GLU A 96 -11.32 17.51 -14.21
CA GLU A 96 -10.89 18.91 -14.42
C GLU A 96 -11.59 19.89 -13.46
N LEU A 97 -12.78 19.52 -12.98
CA LEU A 97 -13.51 20.28 -12.00
C LEU A 97 -13.08 19.85 -10.61
N TRP A 98 -11.94 20.36 -10.13
CA TRP A 98 -11.54 20.34 -8.71
C TRP A 98 -12.52 21.12 -7.81
N ASN A 99 -13.81 21.19 -8.17
CA ASN A 99 -14.84 21.55 -7.24
C ASN A 99 -14.97 20.40 -6.23
N THR A 100 -14.76 20.74 -4.96
CA THR A 100 -14.88 19.84 -3.81
C THR A 100 -16.34 19.51 -3.51
N GLN A 101 -17.19 19.33 -4.52
CA GLN A 101 -18.61 19.01 -4.36
C GLN A 101 -19.02 17.69 -5.03
N SER A 102 -18.12 17.07 -5.78
CA SER A 102 -18.45 15.92 -6.64
C SER A 102 -17.70 14.63 -6.28
N LEU A 103 -16.86 14.65 -5.24
CA LEU A 103 -16.10 13.48 -4.81
C LEU A 103 -16.94 12.69 -3.81
N ARG A 104 -17.23 11.44 -4.15
CA ARG A 104 -18.03 10.54 -3.32
C ARG A 104 -17.19 9.35 -2.88
N PRO A 105 -17.01 9.13 -1.57
CA PRO A 105 -16.36 7.93 -1.08
C PRO A 105 -17.27 6.71 -1.31
N PHE A 106 -16.69 5.60 -1.75
CA PHE A 106 -17.43 4.36 -1.97
C PHE A 106 -16.79 3.16 -1.26
N LEU A 107 -17.61 2.15 -1.01
CA LEU A 107 -17.21 0.77 -0.74
C LEU A 107 -17.76 -0.13 -1.85
N TYR A 108 -16.90 -0.83 -2.58
CA TYR A 108 -17.27 -1.84 -3.54
C TYR A 108 -17.29 -3.20 -2.87
N ARG A 109 -18.45 -3.86 -2.89
CA ARG A 109 -18.64 -5.20 -2.34
C ARG A 109 -19.73 -5.93 -3.11
N ASN A 110 -19.59 -7.24 -3.25
CA ASN A 110 -20.57 -8.08 -3.96
C ASN A 110 -20.91 -7.58 -5.38
N GLY A 111 -19.93 -7.03 -6.10
CA GLY A 111 -20.12 -6.56 -7.47
C GLY A 111 -20.68 -5.15 -7.61
N GLN A 112 -20.86 -4.40 -6.51
CA GLN A 112 -21.53 -3.10 -6.52
C GLN A 112 -20.77 -2.05 -5.70
N MET A 113 -20.68 -0.83 -6.22
CA MET A 113 -20.25 0.34 -5.44
C MET A 113 -21.39 0.85 -4.56
N VAL A 114 -21.12 1.05 -3.27
CA VAL A 114 -22.06 1.58 -2.27
C VAL A 114 -21.49 2.92 -1.77
N PRO A 115 -22.29 4.01 -1.75
CA PRO A 115 -21.84 5.28 -1.20
C PRO A 115 -21.64 5.17 0.32
N LEU A 116 -20.57 5.77 0.85
CA LEU A 116 -20.31 5.81 2.30
C LEU A 116 -21.02 6.98 3.02
N GLY A 117 -21.56 7.93 2.26
CA GLY A 117 -22.14 9.17 2.79
C GLY A 117 -21.11 10.29 2.99
N SER A 118 -21.42 11.25 3.86
CA SER A 118 -20.54 12.35 4.27
C SER A 118 -20.81 12.77 5.72
N LEU A 119 -19.96 13.63 6.28
CA LEU A 119 -20.18 14.30 7.57
C LEU A 119 -21.19 15.46 7.47
N GLY A 120 -21.99 15.53 6.41
CA GLY A 120 -22.96 16.59 6.14
C GLY A 120 -22.51 17.61 5.09
N GLY A 121 -21.25 17.54 4.64
CA GLY A 121 -20.71 18.35 3.55
C GLY A 121 -20.80 17.71 2.17
N GLY A 122 -20.21 18.38 1.19
CA GLY A 122 -20.32 18.08 -0.24
C GLY A 122 -19.23 17.19 -0.84
N TYR A 123 -18.18 16.84 -0.09
CA TYR A 123 -17.15 15.92 -0.57
C TYR A 123 -16.54 15.03 0.50
N GLY A 124 -15.97 13.93 0.03
CA GLY A 124 -15.09 13.05 0.79
C GLY A 124 -14.40 12.02 -0.10
N PHE A 125 -13.46 11.31 0.47
CA PHE A 125 -12.77 10.20 -0.17
C PHE A 125 -12.48 9.12 0.86
N ALA A 126 -12.63 7.85 0.47
CA ALA A 126 -12.14 6.73 1.24
C ALA A 126 -10.68 6.48 0.86
N ASN A 127 -9.81 6.28 1.85
CA ASN A 127 -8.38 6.06 1.65
C ASN A 127 -7.97 4.63 2.01
N SER A 128 -8.54 4.03 3.06
CA SER A 128 -8.14 2.70 3.52
C SER A 128 -9.30 1.91 4.14
N ILE A 129 -9.20 0.58 4.10
CA ILE A 129 -10.18 -0.38 4.62
C ILE A 129 -9.48 -1.52 5.37
N ASN A 130 -10.02 -1.93 6.52
CA ASN A 130 -9.51 -3.09 7.27
C ASN A 130 -10.32 -4.38 6.98
N ASN A 131 -9.88 -5.51 7.57
CA ASN A 131 -10.51 -6.83 7.38
C ASN A 131 -11.81 -7.03 8.18
N VAL A 132 -12.26 -6.02 8.93
CA VAL A 132 -13.58 -5.99 9.60
C VAL A 132 -14.55 -5.02 8.92
N SER A 133 -14.28 -4.66 7.65
CA SER A 133 -15.12 -3.82 6.79
C SER A 133 -15.31 -2.38 7.31
N GLU A 134 -14.33 -1.86 8.04
CA GLU A 134 -14.28 -0.47 8.44
C GLU A 134 -13.45 0.33 7.45
N VAL A 135 -13.93 1.52 7.09
CA VAL A 135 -13.33 2.36 6.06
C VAL A 135 -12.98 3.71 6.65
N VAL A 136 -11.79 4.22 6.37
CA VAL A 136 -11.35 5.54 6.80
C VAL A 136 -11.00 6.43 5.62
N GLY A 137 -10.99 7.74 5.86
CA GLY A 137 -10.66 8.72 4.85
C GLY A 137 -10.85 10.13 5.39
N LEU A 138 -11.27 11.04 4.51
CA LEU A 138 -11.66 12.40 4.88
C LEU A 138 -13.05 12.73 4.35
N SER A 139 -13.79 13.56 5.08
CA SER A 139 -15.06 14.11 4.63
C SER A 139 -15.26 15.52 5.15
N SER A 140 -15.96 16.34 4.36
CA SER A 140 -16.40 17.66 4.79
C SER A 140 -17.70 17.60 5.60
N ASP A 141 -17.81 18.49 6.58
CA ASP A 141 -19.03 18.76 7.32
C ASP A 141 -19.89 19.84 6.64
N ALA A 142 -21.07 20.12 7.21
CA ALA A 142 -21.99 21.14 6.69
C ALA A 142 -21.43 22.58 6.72
N ASN A 143 -20.37 22.83 7.49
CA ASN A 143 -19.69 24.12 7.58
C ASN A 143 -18.46 24.21 6.65
N GLY A 144 -18.14 23.12 5.91
CA GLY A 144 -16.97 23.02 5.05
C GLY A 144 -15.67 22.65 5.77
N VAL A 145 -15.73 22.35 7.07
CA VAL A 145 -14.60 21.81 7.84
C VAL A 145 -14.35 20.38 7.39
N THR A 146 -13.09 19.97 7.28
CA THR A 146 -12.73 18.67 6.70
C THR A 146 -12.01 17.84 7.73
N HIS A 147 -12.60 16.72 8.11
CA HIS A 147 -12.01 15.83 9.11
C HIS A 147 -11.85 14.41 8.59
N ALA A 148 -10.96 13.69 9.26
CA ALA A 148 -10.84 12.27 9.18
C ALA A 148 -12.16 11.63 9.63
N PHE A 149 -12.62 10.60 8.91
CA PHE A 149 -13.79 9.83 9.32
C PHE A 149 -13.44 8.36 9.53
N LEU A 150 -14.27 7.69 10.32
CA LEU A 150 -14.39 6.23 10.38
C LEU A 150 -15.82 5.84 9.98
N TRP A 151 -15.94 5.06 8.92
CA TRP A 151 -17.20 4.44 8.51
C TRP A 151 -17.22 3.00 8.99
N SER A 152 -18.26 2.64 9.73
CA SER A 152 -18.46 1.28 10.24
C SER A 152 -19.96 0.99 10.30
N SER A 153 -20.35 -0.22 9.91
CA SER A 153 -21.73 -0.70 10.02
C SER A 153 -22.79 0.24 9.39
N GLY A 154 -22.46 0.92 8.30
CA GLY A 154 -23.40 1.81 7.58
C GLY A 154 -23.42 3.26 8.05
N ALA A 155 -22.61 3.63 9.05
CA ALA A 155 -22.57 4.99 9.59
C ALA A 155 -21.15 5.59 9.52
N MET A 156 -21.08 6.88 9.17
CA MET A 156 -19.85 7.67 9.19
C MET A 156 -19.74 8.42 10.52
N SER A 157 -18.59 8.29 11.19
CA SER A 157 -18.25 9.00 12.43
C SER A 157 -17.11 9.97 12.17
N ASP A 158 -17.23 11.20 12.68
CA ASP A 158 -16.15 12.18 12.67
C ASP A 158 -15.10 11.78 13.73
N LEU A 159 -13.83 11.67 13.33
CA LEU A 159 -12.72 11.40 14.25
C LEU A 159 -12.17 12.68 14.89
N GLY A 160 -12.59 13.85 14.40
CA GLY A 160 -12.10 15.16 14.78
C GLY A 160 -10.67 15.38 14.32
N SER A 161 -9.96 16.24 15.05
CA SER A 161 -8.57 16.60 14.78
C SER A 161 -7.85 16.83 16.11
N LEU A 162 -6.53 16.76 16.11
CA LEU A 162 -5.70 17.15 17.25
C LEU A 162 -6.04 18.58 17.67
N GLU A 163 -6.23 18.77 18.98
CA GLU A 163 -6.51 20.06 19.62
C GLU A 163 -7.74 20.82 19.08
N GLY A 164 -8.63 20.15 18.33
CA GLY A 164 -9.81 20.79 17.73
C GLY A 164 -9.49 21.72 16.55
N GLY A 165 -8.40 21.45 15.82
CA GLY A 165 -8.13 22.05 14.51
C GLY A 165 -9.26 21.89 13.48
N SER A 166 -9.08 22.48 12.29
CA SER A 166 -10.09 22.47 11.23
C SER A 166 -9.80 21.50 10.09
N TYR A 167 -8.74 20.72 10.21
CA TYR A 167 -8.30 19.78 9.19
C TYR A 167 -7.71 18.50 9.78
N SER A 168 -8.23 17.36 9.34
CA SER A 168 -7.59 16.06 9.50
C SER A 168 -7.94 15.13 8.34
N CYS A 169 -7.09 14.14 8.09
CA CYS A 169 -7.28 13.12 7.07
C CYS A 169 -6.70 11.80 7.56
N ALA A 170 -7.49 10.73 7.54
CA ALA A 170 -7.02 9.38 7.80
C ALA A 170 -6.52 8.73 6.50
N TYR A 171 -5.33 8.15 6.54
CA TYR A 171 -4.70 7.48 5.39
C TYR A 171 -4.61 5.97 5.54
N GLY A 172 -4.50 5.45 6.77
CA GLY A 172 -4.38 4.01 7.02
C GLY A 172 -5.21 3.57 8.23
N ILE A 173 -5.69 2.32 8.20
CA ILE A 173 -6.36 1.65 9.31
C ILE A 173 -5.87 0.19 9.40
N ASN A 174 -5.77 -0.36 10.61
CA ASN A 174 -5.51 -1.78 10.82
C ASN A 174 -6.72 -2.54 11.39
N ASP A 175 -6.59 -3.86 11.58
CA ASP A 175 -7.68 -4.73 12.05
C ASP A 175 -8.02 -4.56 13.53
N ASN A 176 -7.23 -3.76 14.27
CA ASN A 176 -7.49 -3.34 15.64
C ASN A 176 -8.17 -1.97 15.72
N THR A 177 -8.68 -1.46 14.59
CA THR A 177 -9.31 -0.13 14.46
C THR A 177 -8.39 1.00 14.96
N GLN A 178 -7.08 0.83 14.75
CA GLN A 178 -6.12 1.93 14.89
C GLN A 178 -6.08 2.68 13.56
N VAL A 179 -6.30 3.99 13.61
CA VAL A 179 -6.35 4.84 12.43
C VAL A 179 -5.19 5.82 12.48
N VAL A 180 -4.46 5.95 11.37
CA VAL A 180 -3.36 6.90 11.26
C VAL A 180 -3.57 7.87 10.12
N GLY A 181 -2.96 9.04 10.25
CA GLY A 181 -3.10 10.07 9.25
C GLY A 181 -2.37 11.35 9.60
N THR A 182 -2.93 12.47 9.15
CA THR A 182 -2.45 13.81 9.50
C THR A 182 -3.58 14.67 10.04
N SER A 183 -3.26 15.50 11.02
CA SER A 183 -4.12 16.52 11.60
C SER A 183 -3.37 17.84 11.54
N VAL A 184 -3.82 18.72 10.65
CA VAL A 184 -3.11 19.94 10.25
C VAL A 184 -1.70 19.62 9.72
N LEU A 185 -0.68 19.62 10.58
CA LEU A 185 0.71 19.30 10.21
C LEU A 185 1.27 18.10 10.98
N ASN A 186 0.53 17.59 11.96
CA ASN A 186 1.01 16.54 12.86
C ASN A 186 0.48 15.18 12.41
N GLY A 187 1.33 14.16 12.49
CA GLY A 187 0.90 12.78 12.31
C GLY A 187 0.08 12.36 13.51
N PHE A 188 -0.99 11.61 13.31
CA PHE A 188 -1.79 11.12 14.43
C PHE A 188 -1.93 9.59 14.43
N LEU A 189 -2.13 9.06 15.63
CA LEU A 189 -2.73 7.75 15.88
C LEU A 189 -4.05 7.97 16.61
N TRP A 190 -5.15 7.49 16.03
CA TRP A 190 -6.46 7.46 16.66
C TRP A 190 -6.76 6.03 17.09
N GLN A 191 -7.18 5.87 18.34
CA GLN A 191 -7.60 4.60 18.91
C GLN A 191 -8.60 4.82 20.03
N ASN A 192 -9.64 4.00 20.12
CA ASN A 192 -10.63 4.04 21.20
C ASN A 192 -11.25 5.43 21.43
N GLY A 193 -11.52 6.19 20.36
CA GLY A 193 -12.14 7.52 20.46
C GLY A 193 -11.17 8.66 20.78
N GLN A 194 -9.86 8.40 20.85
CA GLN A 194 -8.85 9.41 21.17
C GLN A 194 -7.83 9.53 20.05
N MET A 195 -7.53 10.77 19.66
CA MET A 195 -6.47 11.10 18.71
C MET A 195 -5.22 11.55 19.48
N SER A 196 -4.10 10.89 19.25
CA SER A 196 -2.80 11.18 19.84
C SER A 196 -1.81 11.62 18.77
N ASP A 197 -0.96 12.59 19.09
CA ASP A 197 0.14 13.02 18.23
C ASP A 197 1.25 11.97 18.20
N LEU A 198 1.76 11.66 17.00
CA LEU A 198 2.90 10.75 16.80
C LEU A 198 4.25 11.44 17.07
N GLY A 199 4.30 12.76 17.03
CA GLY A 199 5.52 13.56 17.08
C GLY A 199 6.19 13.72 15.72
N ASP A 200 7.48 14.08 15.75
CA ASP A 200 8.30 14.30 14.56
C ASP A 200 9.73 13.75 14.74
N LEU A 201 10.43 13.53 13.62
CA LEU A 201 11.81 13.01 13.61
C LEU A 201 12.88 14.08 13.93
N VAL A 202 12.58 15.34 13.67
CA VAL A 202 13.59 16.41 13.57
C VAL A 202 13.70 17.27 14.83
N GLY A 203 12.77 17.14 15.76
CA GLY A 203 12.58 17.95 16.96
C GLY A 203 12.28 19.41 16.61
N GLY A 204 11.01 19.84 16.66
CA GLY A 204 10.67 21.26 16.57
C GLY A 204 9.41 21.56 15.76
N LEU A 205 9.52 22.45 14.77
CA LEU A 205 8.43 22.80 13.85
C LEU A 205 8.52 21.93 12.59
N GLY A 206 8.05 20.69 12.69
CA GLY A 206 8.00 19.73 11.60
C GLY A 206 6.60 19.57 10.98
N ARG A 207 6.55 18.79 9.89
CA ARG A 207 5.34 18.14 9.39
C ARG A 207 5.53 16.63 9.47
N THR A 208 4.48 15.91 9.86
CA THR A 208 4.43 14.45 9.88
C THR A 208 3.15 13.99 9.20
N LEU A 209 3.28 13.09 8.23
CA LEU A 209 2.16 12.38 7.62
C LEU A 209 2.38 10.89 7.83
N ALA A 210 1.44 10.24 8.52
CA ALA A 210 1.39 8.79 8.64
C ALA A 210 0.50 8.21 7.53
N PHE A 211 1.03 7.27 6.76
CA PHE A 211 0.37 6.72 5.58
C PHE A 211 -0.22 5.32 5.79
N ALA A 212 0.44 4.47 6.57
CA ALA A 212 -0.01 3.10 6.81
C ALA A 212 0.31 2.64 8.24
N VAL A 213 -0.46 1.66 8.71
CA VAL A 213 -0.29 1.03 10.02
C VAL A 213 -0.55 -0.47 9.89
N ASN A 214 0.32 -1.30 10.44
CA ASN A 214 0.12 -2.76 10.45
C ASN A 214 -0.56 -3.26 11.74
N ASN A 215 -0.88 -4.55 11.83
CA ASN A 215 -1.52 -5.15 13.00
C ASN A 215 -0.59 -5.31 14.22
N LEU A 216 0.69 -4.95 14.08
CA LEU A 216 1.66 -4.85 15.19
C LEU A 216 1.78 -3.41 15.73
N SER A 217 0.88 -2.51 15.32
CA SER A 217 0.88 -1.08 15.69
C SER A 217 2.14 -0.33 15.25
N GLN A 218 2.79 -0.79 14.18
CA GLN A 218 3.87 -0.05 13.52
C GLN A 218 3.27 0.87 12.48
N VAL A 219 3.66 2.13 12.51
CA VAL A 219 3.16 3.19 11.64
C VAL A 219 4.28 3.66 10.73
N VAL A 220 4.00 3.85 9.44
CA VAL A 220 4.98 4.37 8.49
C VAL A 220 4.45 5.60 7.76
N GLY A 221 5.37 6.43 7.29
CA GLY A 221 5.04 7.68 6.64
C GLY A 221 6.27 8.51 6.31
N TYR A 222 6.15 9.83 6.41
CA TYR A 222 7.31 10.72 6.42
C TYR A 222 7.17 11.82 7.48
N SER A 223 8.32 12.30 7.95
CA SER A 223 8.44 13.47 8.81
C SER A 223 9.53 14.39 8.26
N GLY A 224 9.38 15.70 8.38
CA GLY A 224 10.41 16.64 7.91
C GLY A 224 10.20 18.08 8.38
N PRO A 225 11.17 18.98 8.16
CA PRO A 225 11.06 20.38 8.55
C PRO A 225 9.98 21.11 7.74
N LEU A 226 9.29 22.09 8.33
CA LEU A 226 8.32 22.90 7.60
C LEU A 226 8.96 23.81 6.54
N ASP A 227 10.19 24.26 6.79
CA ASP A 227 10.96 25.16 5.92
C ASP A 227 11.81 24.42 4.88
N SER A 228 11.60 23.11 4.73
CA SER A 228 12.34 22.27 3.78
C SER A 228 11.41 21.38 2.95
N GLU A 229 11.86 21.08 1.74
CA GLU A 229 11.27 20.04 0.89
C GLU A 229 11.72 18.64 1.32
N HIS A 230 12.72 18.53 2.20
CA HIS A 230 13.20 17.25 2.71
C HIS A 230 12.15 16.59 3.60
N SER A 231 11.84 15.35 3.27
CA SER A 231 10.92 14.49 4.00
C SER A 231 11.63 13.16 4.24
N PHE A 232 11.57 12.66 5.47
CA PHE A 232 12.33 11.47 5.87
C PHE A 232 11.36 10.33 6.13
N PRO A 233 11.46 9.20 5.39
CA PRO A 233 10.63 8.03 5.65
C PRO A 233 10.90 7.50 7.05
N PHE A 234 9.84 7.20 7.80
CA PHE A 234 9.95 6.70 9.16
C PHE A 234 9.20 5.39 9.37
N VAL A 235 9.61 4.66 10.42
CA VAL A 235 8.75 3.73 11.16
C VAL A 235 8.57 4.26 12.57
N TRP A 236 7.36 4.20 13.08
CA TRP A 236 7.00 4.60 14.43
C TRP A 236 6.40 3.40 15.15
N GLN A 237 6.81 3.17 16.39
CA GLN A 237 6.26 2.14 17.25
C GLN A 237 6.40 2.57 18.72
N ASP A 238 5.33 2.40 19.50
CA ASP A 238 5.34 2.62 20.95
C ASP A 238 5.92 3.99 21.40
N GLY A 239 5.61 5.05 20.65
CA GLY A 239 6.05 6.41 20.96
C GLY A 239 7.44 6.77 20.43
N VAL A 240 8.11 5.86 19.72
CA VAL A 240 9.44 6.08 19.14
C VAL A 240 9.32 6.17 17.63
N MET A 241 9.83 7.25 17.04
CA MET A 241 9.95 7.43 15.60
C MET A 241 11.40 7.20 15.16
N GLU A 242 11.60 6.27 14.22
CA GLU A 242 12.91 5.91 13.67
C GLU A 242 12.97 6.24 12.18
N TYR A 243 14.07 6.86 11.76
CA TYR A 243 14.36 7.14 10.37
C TYR A 243 14.83 5.86 9.65
N LEU A 244 14.22 5.53 8.50
CA LEU A 244 14.53 4.30 7.75
C LEU A 244 15.88 4.33 7.01
N GLY A 245 16.52 5.50 6.91
CA GLY A 245 17.77 5.67 6.17
C GLY A 245 17.57 5.84 4.66
N SER A 246 18.66 5.67 3.92
CA SER A 246 18.66 5.65 2.46
C SER A 246 19.85 4.85 1.91
N PRO A 247 19.72 4.24 0.72
CA PRO A 247 20.78 3.42 0.14
C PRO A 247 22.01 4.21 -0.30
N SER A 248 21.88 5.50 -0.61
CA SER A 248 22.93 6.21 -1.39
C SER A 248 23.16 7.69 -1.06
N ASP A 249 22.43 8.31 -0.10
CA ASP A 249 22.52 9.75 0.16
C ASP A 249 22.44 10.09 1.66
N PRO A 250 23.31 10.97 2.22
CA PRO A 250 23.17 11.48 3.57
C PRO A 250 21.96 12.41 3.80
N THR A 251 21.28 12.94 2.78
CA THR A 251 20.06 13.78 2.91
C THR A 251 18.99 13.52 1.84
N PRO A 252 18.46 12.30 1.70
CA PRO A 252 17.45 11.99 0.70
C PRO A 252 16.05 12.39 1.17
N SER A 253 15.24 12.90 0.24
CA SER A 253 13.81 13.14 0.48
C SER A 253 13.00 11.94 -0.01
N GLY A 254 12.09 11.44 0.82
CA GLY A 254 11.28 10.27 0.55
C GLY A 254 10.15 10.08 1.55
N TYR A 255 9.41 9.00 1.34
CA TYR A 255 8.29 8.60 2.19
C TYR A 255 8.08 7.09 2.13
N ALA A 256 7.71 6.51 3.26
CA ALA A 256 7.22 5.14 3.34
C ALA A 256 5.70 5.14 3.13
N ARG A 257 5.19 4.28 2.23
CA ARG A 257 3.77 4.25 1.85
C ARG A 257 3.01 3.06 2.42
N GLY A 258 3.62 1.87 2.40
CA GLY A 258 3.00 0.62 2.83
C GLY A 258 3.88 -0.16 3.80
N ILE A 259 3.27 -0.93 4.68
CA ILE A 259 3.92 -1.80 5.65
C ILE A 259 3.09 -3.07 5.86
N ASN A 260 3.72 -4.24 5.88
CA ASN A 260 3.04 -5.50 6.18
C ASN A 260 3.25 -5.94 7.65
N ASN A 261 2.61 -7.04 8.06
CA ASN A 261 2.69 -7.59 9.42
C ASN A 261 4.02 -8.30 9.72
N ARG A 262 4.95 -8.36 8.76
CA ARG A 262 6.34 -8.78 8.99
C ARG A 262 7.26 -7.61 9.30
N GLY A 263 6.76 -6.37 9.22
CA GLY A 263 7.53 -5.14 9.41
C GLY A 263 8.35 -4.74 8.17
N GLU A 264 8.05 -5.32 7.01
CA GLU A 264 8.65 -4.90 5.74
C GLU A 264 7.91 -3.66 5.24
N VAL A 265 8.67 -2.65 4.81
CA VAL A 265 8.16 -1.33 4.44
C VAL A 265 8.50 -1.04 3.00
N VAL A 266 7.57 -0.46 2.25
CA VAL A 266 7.81 0.00 0.88
C VAL A 266 7.51 1.48 0.73
N GLY A 267 8.15 2.13 -0.22
CA GLY A 267 7.95 3.55 -0.48
C GLY A 267 8.85 4.07 -1.58
N VAL A 268 9.10 5.38 -1.57
CA VAL A 268 9.96 6.06 -2.55
C VAL A 268 10.96 6.95 -1.82
N VAL A 269 12.22 6.90 -2.27
CA VAL A 269 13.30 7.75 -1.78
C VAL A 269 14.09 8.30 -2.98
N SER A 270 14.25 9.61 -3.06
CA SER A 270 14.97 10.28 -4.17
C SER A 270 14.51 9.85 -5.57
N GLY A 271 13.23 9.50 -5.72
CA GLY A 271 12.63 9.03 -6.98
C GLY A 271 12.83 7.54 -7.31
N TYR A 272 13.36 6.76 -6.38
CA TYR A 272 13.55 5.31 -6.51
C TYR A 272 12.65 4.56 -5.52
N PRO A 273 11.93 3.51 -5.98
CA PRO A 273 11.12 2.70 -5.10
C PRO A 273 12.00 1.79 -4.25
N PHE A 274 11.68 1.67 -2.97
CA PHE A 274 12.44 0.83 -2.05
C PHE A 274 11.59 -0.23 -1.36
N VAL A 275 12.27 -1.27 -0.88
CA VAL A 275 11.82 -2.14 0.20
C VAL A 275 12.81 -2.02 1.36
N TRP A 276 12.31 -2.00 2.58
CA TRP A 276 13.09 -1.90 3.81
C TRP A 276 12.64 -2.96 4.80
N ASP A 277 13.60 -3.52 5.52
CA ASP A 277 13.36 -4.29 6.74
C ASP A 277 14.48 -4.00 7.76
N SER A 278 14.28 -4.39 9.02
CA SER A 278 15.22 -4.11 10.10
C SER A 278 16.55 -4.88 10.02
N VAL A 279 16.63 -5.90 9.16
CA VAL A 279 17.80 -6.78 9.00
C VAL A 279 18.69 -6.30 7.86
N ASN A 280 18.09 -5.98 6.70
CA ASN A 280 18.76 -5.64 5.47
C ASN A 280 18.82 -4.12 5.21
N GLY A 281 18.03 -3.34 5.93
CA GLY A 281 17.89 -1.91 5.68
C GLY A 281 17.20 -1.62 4.35
N MET A 282 17.37 -0.39 3.85
CA MET A 282 16.71 0.07 2.62
C MET A 282 17.42 -0.46 1.38
N GLN A 283 16.67 -1.08 0.47
CA GLN A 283 17.13 -1.62 -0.80
C GLN A 283 16.31 -1.04 -1.95
N ASP A 284 16.96 -0.65 -3.05
CA ASP A 284 16.27 -0.22 -4.27
C ASP A 284 15.61 -1.43 -4.94
N LEU A 285 14.31 -1.36 -5.18
CA LEU A 285 13.56 -2.47 -5.80
C LEU A 285 14.01 -2.77 -7.23
N ASN A 286 14.61 -1.81 -7.94
CA ASN A 286 15.15 -2.04 -9.29
C ASN A 286 16.38 -2.95 -9.27
N ASP A 287 17.11 -3.02 -8.15
CA ASP A 287 18.27 -3.91 -7.98
C ASP A 287 17.87 -5.34 -7.58
N LEU A 288 16.58 -5.56 -7.26
CA LEU A 288 16.06 -6.83 -6.76
C LEU A 288 15.19 -7.58 -7.78
N LEU A 289 15.26 -7.21 -9.07
CA LEU A 289 14.46 -7.86 -10.12
C LEU A 289 15.19 -9.05 -10.75
N ASP A 290 14.46 -10.11 -11.06
CA ASP A 290 14.95 -11.20 -11.91
C ASP A 290 14.85 -10.86 -13.40
N ASP A 291 15.12 -11.84 -14.26
CA ASP A 291 15.07 -11.68 -15.71
C ASP A 291 13.71 -11.22 -16.25
N SER A 292 12.60 -11.44 -15.53
CA SER A 292 11.28 -10.94 -15.93
C SER A 292 11.16 -9.41 -15.79
N GLY A 293 12.02 -8.79 -14.98
CA GLY A 293 12.15 -7.35 -14.85
C GLY A 293 12.98 -6.69 -15.97
N ALA A 294 13.52 -7.45 -16.92
CA ALA A 294 14.35 -6.88 -17.99
C ALA A 294 13.60 -5.79 -18.78
N GLY A 295 14.14 -4.56 -18.76
CA GLY A 295 13.56 -3.39 -19.43
C GLY A 295 12.52 -2.62 -18.61
N TRP A 296 12.18 -3.08 -17.40
CA TRP A 296 11.41 -2.29 -16.45
C TRP A 296 12.24 -1.19 -15.81
N ARG A 297 11.58 -0.08 -15.50
CA ARG A 297 12.06 0.92 -14.54
C ARG A 297 10.94 1.23 -13.57
N LEU A 298 11.02 0.67 -12.37
CA LEU A 298 10.06 0.91 -11.31
C LEU A 298 10.25 2.33 -10.76
N THR A 299 9.17 3.03 -10.47
CA THR A 299 9.24 4.42 -9.97
C THR A 299 8.56 4.58 -8.61
N HIS A 300 7.46 3.87 -8.37
CA HIS A 300 6.73 3.93 -7.09
C HIS A 300 6.39 2.53 -6.61
N ALA A 301 6.61 2.29 -5.32
CA ALA A 301 6.04 1.16 -4.59
C ALA A 301 5.03 1.72 -3.59
N TYR A 302 3.78 1.28 -3.69
CA TYR A 302 2.67 1.84 -2.92
C TYR A 302 2.24 0.96 -1.78
N ASP A 303 2.24 -0.36 -1.96
CA ASP A 303 1.72 -1.28 -0.96
C ASP A 303 2.41 -2.65 -1.01
N ILE A 304 2.36 -3.35 0.12
CA ILE A 304 2.99 -4.66 0.34
C ILE A 304 2.10 -5.55 1.22
N ASN A 305 1.84 -6.78 0.78
CA ASN A 305 1.08 -7.75 1.57
C ASN A 305 1.97 -8.64 2.46
N ASP A 306 1.38 -9.48 3.32
CA ASP A 306 2.11 -10.36 4.26
C ASP A 306 2.86 -11.52 3.57
N ARG A 307 2.60 -11.72 2.27
CA ARG A 307 3.37 -12.64 1.42
C ARG A 307 4.63 -11.98 0.86
N GLY A 308 4.83 -10.68 1.10
CA GLY A 308 5.91 -9.87 0.56
C GLY A 308 5.69 -9.47 -0.89
N GLN A 309 4.47 -9.60 -1.43
CA GLN A 309 4.19 -9.11 -2.78
C GLN A 309 4.00 -7.60 -2.73
N ILE A 310 4.59 -6.90 -3.70
CA ILE A 310 4.64 -5.44 -3.72
C ILE A 310 3.94 -4.94 -4.98
N VAL A 311 3.14 -3.89 -4.86
CA VAL A 311 2.49 -3.23 -5.99
C VAL A 311 2.87 -1.76 -6.10
N GLY A 312 2.74 -1.23 -7.29
CA GLY A 312 3.07 0.14 -7.61
C GLY A 312 2.99 0.37 -9.12
N PHE A 313 3.73 1.34 -9.63
CA PHE A 313 3.83 1.55 -11.07
C PHE A 313 5.23 1.93 -11.52
N GLY A 314 5.48 1.74 -12.80
CA GLY A 314 6.74 2.06 -13.43
C GLY A 314 6.63 2.06 -14.94
N ARG A 315 7.76 2.30 -15.60
CA ARG A 315 7.85 2.21 -17.06
C ARG A 315 8.15 0.76 -17.45
N ASN A 316 7.27 0.16 -18.25
CA ASN A 316 7.45 -1.20 -18.75
C ASN A 316 8.43 -1.25 -19.95
N PRO A 317 8.83 -2.44 -20.43
CA PRO A 317 9.77 -2.59 -21.55
C PRO A 317 9.28 -1.99 -22.88
N SER A 318 7.97 -1.85 -23.05
CA SER A 318 7.36 -1.17 -24.21
C SER A 318 7.34 0.36 -24.07
N GLY A 319 7.74 0.88 -22.91
CA GLY A 319 7.87 2.30 -22.64
C GLY A 319 6.62 2.95 -22.03
N PHE A 320 5.58 2.17 -21.74
CA PHE A 320 4.31 2.59 -21.15
C PHE A 320 4.37 2.64 -19.62
N SER A 321 3.48 3.42 -18.99
CA SER A 321 3.41 3.56 -17.53
C SER A 321 2.35 2.63 -16.97
N HIS A 322 2.75 1.45 -16.49
CA HIS A 322 1.82 0.42 -16.03
C HIS A 322 1.99 0.11 -14.55
N GLY A 323 0.89 -0.30 -13.93
CA GLY A 323 0.90 -0.97 -12.65
C GLY A 323 1.66 -2.29 -12.72
N PHE A 324 2.43 -2.59 -11.69
CA PHE A 324 3.14 -3.86 -11.57
C PHE A 324 2.70 -4.63 -10.32
N LEU A 325 2.92 -5.94 -10.36
CA LEU A 325 2.93 -6.82 -9.20
C LEU A 325 4.28 -7.53 -9.11
N LEU A 326 5.04 -7.23 -8.05
CA LEU A 326 6.26 -7.95 -7.71
C LEU A 326 5.93 -9.15 -6.83
N THR A 327 6.43 -10.32 -7.19
CA THR A 327 6.29 -11.54 -6.40
C THR A 327 7.66 -12.07 -5.98
N PRO A 328 7.92 -12.22 -4.66
CA PRO A 328 9.15 -12.80 -4.16
C PRO A 328 9.44 -14.17 -4.78
N ILE A 329 10.67 -14.37 -5.21
CA ILE A 329 11.17 -15.64 -5.71
C ILE A 329 11.71 -16.43 -4.52
N PRO A 330 11.15 -17.61 -4.20
CA PRO A 330 11.66 -18.44 -3.12
C PRO A 330 13.12 -18.80 -3.39
N GLU A 331 13.95 -18.76 -2.35
CA GLU A 331 15.35 -19.14 -2.44
C GLU A 331 15.52 -20.55 -3.08
N PRO A 332 16.56 -20.77 -3.90
CA PRO A 332 16.79 -22.06 -4.56
C PRO A 332 16.82 -23.26 -3.60
N ALA A 333 17.25 -23.07 -2.35
CA ALA A 333 17.22 -24.11 -1.32
C ALA A 333 15.78 -24.56 -0.97
N THR A 334 14.81 -23.64 -1.00
CA THR A 334 13.39 -23.95 -0.82
C THR A 334 12.88 -24.79 -1.99
N ILE A 335 13.27 -24.46 -3.23
CA ILE A 335 12.90 -25.21 -4.45
C ILE A 335 13.46 -26.64 -4.43
N ILE A 336 14.70 -26.83 -3.95
CA ILE A 336 15.34 -28.14 -3.82
C ILE A 336 14.63 -29.01 -2.77
N ILE A 337 14.21 -28.44 -1.64
CA ILE A 337 13.48 -29.19 -0.60
C ILE A 337 12.10 -29.66 -1.11
N TRP A 338 11.38 -28.83 -1.86
CA TRP A 338 10.09 -29.22 -2.44
C TRP A 338 10.21 -30.29 -3.53
N SER A 339 11.23 -30.19 -4.39
CA SER A 339 11.49 -31.20 -5.41
C SER A 339 11.94 -32.55 -4.82
N LEU A 340 12.72 -32.54 -3.73
CA LEU A 340 13.12 -33.76 -3.01
C LEU A 340 11.95 -34.40 -2.24
N LEU A 341 11.07 -33.62 -1.62
CA LEU A 341 9.88 -34.14 -0.92
C LEU A 341 8.84 -34.71 -1.89
N GLY A 342 8.63 -34.09 -3.06
CA GLY A 342 7.78 -34.62 -4.13
C GLY A 342 8.30 -35.95 -4.70
N ALA A 343 9.63 -36.11 -4.81
CA ALA A 343 10.26 -37.37 -5.21
C ALA A 343 10.18 -38.46 -4.12
N LEU A 344 10.18 -38.10 -2.83
CA LEU A 344 10.00 -39.07 -1.75
C LEU A 344 8.56 -39.60 -1.68
N ALA A 345 7.56 -38.74 -1.92
CA ALA A 345 6.15 -39.15 -1.89
C ALA A 345 5.80 -40.15 -3.00
N THR A 346 6.40 -40.00 -4.20
CA THR A 346 6.19 -40.93 -5.32
C THR A 346 6.90 -42.27 -5.13
N THR A 347 8.05 -42.30 -4.46
CA THR A 347 8.78 -43.56 -4.19
C THR A 347 8.13 -44.41 -3.08
N VAL A 348 7.57 -43.79 -2.03
CA VAL A 348 6.83 -44.52 -0.97
C VAL A 348 5.49 -45.08 -1.50
N GLY A 349 4.82 -44.36 -2.41
CA GLY A 349 3.59 -44.83 -3.08
C GLY A 349 3.81 -46.07 -3.96
N CYS A 350 4.94 -46.12 -4.67
CA CYS A 350 5.32 -47.29 -5.48
C CYS A 350 5.71 -48.51 -4.64
N TRP A 351 6.24 -48.31 -3.44
CA TRP A 351 6.63 -49.41 -2.55
C TRP A 351 5.43 -50.08 -1.86
N ARG A 352 4.38 -49.31 -1.51
CA ARG A 352 3.16 -49.87 -0.92
C ARG A 352 2.31 -50.67 -1.91
N ARG A 353 2.36 -50.39 -3.22
CA ARG A 353 1.62 -51.16 -4.23
C ARG A 353 2.27 -52.50 -4.63
N ARG A 354 3.56 -52.71 -4.34
CA ARG A 354 4.26 -53.96 -4.67
C ARG A 354 4.24 -55.04 -3.58
N ARG A 355 3.63 -54.76 -2.41
CA ARG A 355 3.47 -55.75 -1.32
C ARG A 355 2.05 -56.31 -1.19
N ALA A 356 1.16 -55.99 -2.14
CA ALA A 356 -0.25 -56.42 -2.13
C ALA A 356 -0.67 -57.19 -3.39
N ALA A 357 0.27 -57.87 -4.06
CA ALA A 357 0.01 -58.77 -5.18
C ALA A 357 0.67 -60.13 -4.91
#